data_AF-A0A4R1LUN7-F1
#
_entry.id   AF-A0A4R1LUN7-F1
#
_cell.length_a   1.000
_cell.length_b   1.000
_cell.length_c   1.000
_cell.angle_alpha   90.00
_cell.angle_beta   90.00
_cell.angle_gamma   90.00
#
_symmetry.space_group_name_H-M   'P 1'
#
loop_
_entity.id
_entity.type
_entity.pdbx_description
1 polymer ?
#
loop_
_entity_poly.entity_id
_entity_poly.type
_entity_poly.pdbx_seq_one_letter_code
_entity_poly.pdbx_strand_id
1 'polypeptide(L)'
;MKGSLTLLLILSIYFVSAQNPERTFPQNYFRPPLDIAPQASGSFGELRANHFHTGTDYRTNQREGYPVYAVADGFISRARVQIGGGGNALYIDHPNGYTSVYMHLQKFNNTIAATVKNKQYEVRQFDVDFSPGKNVIQVKKGDIIAYSGNTGGSGGPHLHFELRDTKSEETINPQLFGLTIPDAIPPTITGFTVFRLGEAPFSENTPRDHLQITGSNGKYRLSSPRVITVNGNTGFGIAAVDRNSASANQNGIYSVELSLDGNTIYRSAFTGLFFNHNRALNSYIDFATYIFKSQRIQKSFVEPGNPLTIYSNLVNNGLIDLKDDKVHEMLYQVKDIKGNTSSLSFSVRYDPSLVIDQHLKSGTSLLPYNKVNIIKKEDILIDIPANSLYSDLNFLYSKSAKPANGYSEVHHVHNRMIPLHSSYTLSIKANPELTPDLQSKALFINSRGFSAGGTYKDGYVTGNVLELGSFYIGVDTQAPVIRPLNISENKVMTGVSQINLKISDNLAGIKSFNGYIDDQWVLMQYDSKTASLWHTFESSLTKGKHTFKLIVKDAKDNERIYQVNFSR
;
A
#
# COMPACT_ATOMS: atom_id res chain seq x y z
N MET A 1 28.93 60.78 45.96
CA MET A 1 29.87 59.89 45.25
C MET A 1 29.14 58.58 44.93
N LYS A 2 29.11 58.22 43.65
CA LYS A 2 28.66 56.95 43.03
C LYS A 2 27.21 56.50 43.29
N GLY A 3 26.30 56.91 42.39
CA GLY A 3 25.02 56.22 42.16
C GLY A 3 25.18 55.19 41.04
N SER A 4 24.79 53.94 41.30
CA SER A 4 24.85 52.83 40.34
C SER A 4 23.55 52.77 39.53
N LEU A 5 23.65 52.90 38.21
CA LEU A 5 22.55 52.79 37.27
C LEU A 5 22.51 51.35 36.73
N THR A 6 21.54 50.55 37.17
CA THR A 6 21.34 49.18 36.68
C THR A 6 20.51 49.22 35.41
N LEU A 7 21.13 48.94 34.26
CA LEU A 7 20.45 48.85 32.97
C LEU A 7 19.85 47.45 32.80
N LEU A 8 18.52 47.34 32.86
CA LEU A 8 17.80 46.09 32.60
C LEU A 8 17.68 45.88 31.09
N LEU A 9 18.39 44.90 30.53
CA LEU A 9 18.28 44.52 29.12
C LEU A 9 17.12 43.53 28.97
N ILE A 10 15.98 43.99 28.47
CA ILE A 10 14.84 43.14 28.11
C ILE A 10 15.14 42.53 26.73
N LEU A 11 15.50 41.25 26.71
CA LEU A 11 15.74 40.49 25.49
C LEU A 11 14.40 39.95 24.97
N SER A 12 13.78 40.65 24.02
CA SER A 12 12.59 40.22 23.32
C SER A 12 12.92 39.04 22.39
N ILE A 13 12.57 37.82 22.80
CA ILE A 13 12.67 36.63 21.94
C ILE A 13 11.50 36.66 20.95
N TYR A 14 11.76 37.11 19.72
CA TYR A 14 10.84 36.93 18.61
C TYR A 14 10.87 35.46 18.19
N PHE A 15 9.82 34.70 18.50
CA PHE A 15 9.57 33.42 17.84
C PHE A 15 9.22 33.70 16.38
N VAL A 16 10.21 33.63 15.50
CA VAL A 16 9.98 33.48 14.07
C VAL A 16 9.42 32.08 13.87
N SER A 17 8.11 31.99 13.62
CA SER A 17 7.52 30.80 13.03
C SER A 17 8.24 30.54 11.71
N ALA A 18 9.08 29.51 11.67
CA ALA A 18 9.66 29.02 10.43
C ALA A 18 8.51 28.46 9.58
N GLN A 19 7.93 29.29 8.72
CA GLN A 19 7.16 28.81 7.58
C GLN A 19 8.13 27.99 6.74
N ASN A 20 7.88 26.68 6.63
CA ASN A 20 8.59 25.84 5.66
C ASN A 20 8.48 26.53 4.30
N PRO A 21 9.59 26.80 3.58
CA PRO A 21 9.52 27.38 2.26
C PRO A 21 8.64 26.49 1.38
N GLU A 22 7.63 27.07 0.74
CA GLU A 22 6.77 26.33 -0.18
C GLU A 22 7.66 25.67 -1.24
N ARG A 23 7.62 24.33 -1.33
CA ARG A 23 8.33 23.59 -2.38
C ARG A 23 7.77 24.03 -3.73
N THR A 24 8.57 24.73 -4.52
CA THR A 24 8.23 25.12 -5.88
C THR A 24 8.55 23.99 -6.87
N PHE A 25 7.59 23.59 -7.70
CA PHE A 25 7.75 22.52 -8.68
C PHE A 25 7.79 23.06 -10.12
N PRO A 26 8.66 22.55 -11.01
CA PRO A 26 8.77 23.03 -12.38
C PRO A 26 7.54 22.64 -13.22
N GLN A 27 6.81 23.64 -13.73
CA GLN A 27 5.53 23.42 -14.42
C GLN A 27 5.63 22.95 -15.88
N ASN A 28 6.74 23.24 -16.58
CA ASN A 28 6.87 23.01 -18.03
C ASN A 28 8.05 22.09 -18.40
N TYR A 29 8.71 21.52 -17.40
CA TYR A 29 9.87 20.66 -17.63
C TYR A 29 9.46 19.31 -18.23
N PHE A 30 8.41 18.70 -17.68
CA PHE A 30 7.91 17.39 -18.10
C PHE A 30 6.81 17.49 -19.17
N ARG A 31 6.84 16.59 -20.17
CA ARG A 31 5.69 16.35 -21.06
C ARG A 31 4.77 15.29 -20.46
N PRO A 32 3.49 15.20 -20.87
CA PRO A 32 2.66 14.04 -20.59
C PRO A 32 3.32 12.73 -21.06
N PRO A 33 3.17 11.61 -20.30
CA PRO A 33 3.79 10.34 -20.63
C PRO A 33 3.10 9.58 -21.78
N LEU A 34 1.92 10.05 -22.23
CA LEU A 34 1.13 9.51 -23.33
C LEU A 34 0.65 10.64 -24.26
N ASP A 35 0.38 10.32 -25.53
CA ASP A 35 -0.21 11.25 -26.52
C ASP A 35 -1.75 11.11 -26.61
N ILE A 36 -2.42 11.09 -25.45
CA ILE A 36 -3.88 11.07 -25.36
C ILE A 36 -4.34 12.10 -24.34
N ALA A 37 -5.61 12.53 -24.45
CA ALA A 37 -6.20 13.42 -23.46
C ALA A 37 -6.12 12.76 -22.06
N PRO A 38 -5.57 13.45 -21.05
CA PRO A 38 -5.31 12.83 -19.76
C PRO A 38 -6.62 12.56 -19.03
N GLN A 39 -6.84 11.29 -18.68
CA GLN A 39 -7.94 10.84 -17.83
C GLN A 39 -7.37 9.95 -16.74
N ALA A 40 -7.72 10.22 -15.48
CA ALA A 40 -7.31 9.35 -14.37
C ALA A 40 -8.26 8.14 -14.24
N SER A 41 -7.69 6.95 -14.10
CA SER A 41 -8.38 5.81 -13.51
C SER A 41 -8.20 5.72 -12.00
N GLY A 42 -7.19 6.42 -11.49
CA GLY A 42 -6.87 6.60 -10.09
C GLY A 42 -5.85 7.72 -9.93
N SER A 43 -5.85 8.40 -8.79
CA SER A 43 -5.12 9.66 -8.56
C SER A 43 -4.17 9.56 -7.37
N PHE A 44 -3.25 10.50 -7.27
CA PHE A 44 -2.29 10.55 -6.17
C PHE A 44 -3.02 10.76 -4.83
N GLY A 45 -2.64 10.04 -3.79
CA GLY A 45 -3.26 10.12 -2.46
C GLY A 45 -4.58 9.35 -2.33
N GLU A 46 -5.05 8.69 -3.40
CA GLU A 46 -6.25 7.84 -3.33
C GLU A 46 -6.08 6.69 -2.35
N LEU A 47 -7.15 6.39 -1.59
CA LEU A 47 -7.11 5.38 -0.54
C LEU A 47 -7.24 3.96 -1.11
N ARG A 48 -6.14 3.19 -1.16
CA ARG A 48 -6.16 1.76 -1.52
C ARG A 48 -6.20 0.87 -0.27
N ALA A 49 -6.33 -0.44 -0.46
CA ALA A 49 -6.59 -1.42 0.60
C ALA A 49 -5.72 -1.24 1.86
N ASN A 50 -4.42 -1.02 1.68
CA ASN A 50 -3.45 -0.91 2.77
C ASN A 50 -2.37 0.16 2.51
N HIS A 51 -2.60 1.08 1.57
CA HIS A 51 -1.63 2.11 1.17
C HIS A 51 -2.30 3.22 0.37
N PHE A 52 -1.73 4.42 0.33
CA PHE A 52 -2.13 5.46 -0.61
C PHE A 52 -1.59 5.18 -2.01
N HIS A 53 -2.33 5.58 -3.02
CA HIS A 53 -1.86 5.55 -4.39
C HIS A 53 -0.77 6.61 -4.62
N THR A 54 0.45 6.17 -4.98
CA THR A 54 1.66 7.03 -5.05
C THR A 54 1.91 7.67 -6.40
N GLY A 55 0.98 7.51 -7.34
CA GLY A 55 1.10 7.99 -8.71
C GLY A 55 -0.22 8.46 -9.28
N THR A 56 -0.25 8.63 -10.59
CA THR A 56 -1.46 8.87 -11.37
C THR A 56 -1.63 7.74 -12.37
N ASP A 57 -2.79 7.10 -12.35
CA ASP A 57 -3.14 6.04 -13.32
C ASP A 57 -3.75 6.70 -14.55
N TYR A 58 -2.99 6.84 -15.63
CA TYR A 58 -3.50 7.32 -16.91
C TYR A 58 -4.26 6.21 -17.63
N ARG A 59 -5.55 6.44 -17.89
CA ARG A 59 -6.41 5.53 -18.65
C ARG A 59 -5.91 5.37 -20.06
N THR A 60 -5.87 4.13 -20.55
CA THR A 60 -5.52 3.82 -21.95
C THR A 60 -6.72 3.29 -22.73
N ASN A 61 -7.92 3.85 -22.50
CA ASN A 61 -9.16 3.49 -23.20
C ASN A 61 -9.42 1.98 -23.27
N GLN A 62 -9.13 1.26 -22.18
CA GLN A 62 -9.29 -0.21 -22.05
C GLN A 62 -8.44 -1.02 -23.04
N ARG A 63 -7.34 -0.45 -23.56
CA ARG A 63 -6.43 -1.12 -24.49
C ARG A 63 -4.98 -1.02 -24.02
N GLU A 64 -4.21 -2.06 -24.29
CA GLU A 64 -2.76 -2.05 -24.15
C GLU A 64 -2.10 -1.53 -25.43
N GLY A 65 -0.81 -1.21 -25.36
CA GLY A 65 0.01 -0.93 -26.54
C GLY A 65 0.14 0.54 -26.92
N TYR A 66 -0.33 1.49 -26.10
CA TYR A 66 -0.09 2.91 -26.40
C TYR A 66 1.39 3.23 -26.21
N PRO A 67 2.04 3.98 -27.11
CA PRO A 67 3.40 4.45 -26.90
C PRO A 67 3.50 5.24 -25.59
N VAL A 68 4.48 4.87 -24.77
CA VAL A 68 4.84 5.54 -23.53
C VAL A 68 6.13 6.30 -23.75
N TYR A 69 6.14 7.57 -23.36
CA TYR A 69 7.21 8.51 -23.68
C TYR A 69 8.03 8.89 -22.46
N ALA A 70 9.34 9.08 -22.66
CA ALA A 70 10.20 9.74 -21.68
C ALA A 70 9.69 11.18 -21.46
N VAL A 71 9.35 11.52 -20.20
CA VAL A 71 8.72 12.82 -19.88
C VAL A 71 9.70 13.98 -19.94
N ALA A 72 11.00 13.70 -19.83
CA ALA A 72 12.10 14.64 -20.00
C ALA A 72 13.39 13.88 -20.35
N ASP A 73 14.44 14.62 -20.71
CA ASP A 73 15.78 14.07 -20.90
C ASP A 73 16.27 13.37 -19.63
N GLY A 74 17.01 12.28 -19.79
CA GLY A 74 17.54 11.49 -18.67
C GLY A 74 18.17 10.19 -19.11
N PHE A 75 18.23 9.23 -18.19
CA PHE A 75 18.71 7.88 -18.47
C PHE A 75 17.88 6.84 -17.70
N ILE A 76 17.79 5.62 -18.22
CA ILE A 76 17.13 4.52 -17.52
C ILE A 76 17.97 4.14 -16.29
N SER A 77 17.55 4.57 -15.10
CA SER A 77 18.26 4.35 -13.83
C SER A 77 17.94 2.99 -13.22
N ARG A 78 16.75 2.46 -13.50
CA ARG A 78 16.31 1.12 -13.07
C ARG A 78 15.29 0.54 -14.04
N ALA A 79 15.44 -0.75 -14.32
CA ALA A 79 14.47 -1.55 -15.05
C ALA A 79 14.03 -2.73 -14.18
N ARG A 80 12.72 -2.97 -14.12
CA ARG A 80 12.15 -4.03 -13.28
C ARG A 80 11.14 -4.85 -14.05
N VAL A 81 11.22 -6.16 -13.91
CA VAL A 81 10.19 -7.13 -14.28
C VAL A 81 9.86 -7.88 -13.01
N GLN A 82 8.59 -7.90 -12.62
CA GLN A 82 8.16 -8.57 -11.40
C GLN A 82 6.77 -9.18 -11.55
N ILE A 83 6.57 -10.30 -10.87
CA ILE A 83 5.24 -10.86 -10.65
C ILE A 83 4.47 -9.95 -9.66
N GLY A 84 3.24 -9.56 -10.02
CA GLY A 84 2.47 -8.61 -9.23
C GLY A 84 3.08 -7.19 -9.20
N GLY A 85 2.68 -6.37 -8.23
CA GLY A 85 3.11 -4.97 -8.07
C GLY A 85 3.21 -4.19 -9.39
N GLY A 86 4.34 -3.52 -9.67
CA GLY A 86 4.50 -2.67 -10.87
C GLY A 86 4.64 -3.40 -12.20
N GLY A 87 4.71 -4.73 -12.23
CA GLY A 87 4.89 -5.51 -13.46
C GLY A 87 6.20 -5.16 -14.18
N ASN A 88 6.11 -4.88 -15.47
CA ASN A 88 7.20 -4.26 -16.21
C ASN A 88 7.25 -2.76 -15.89
N ALA A 89 8.36 -2.31 -15.33
CA ALA A 89 8.55 -0.93 -14.91
C ALA A 89 9.89 -0.33 -15.33
N LEU A 90 9.87 0.97 -15.60
CA LEU A 90 11.05 1.77 -15.91
C LEU A 90 11.13 2.98 -14.99
N TYR A 91 12.36 3.32 -14.61
CA TYR A 91 12.71 4.49 -13.82
C TYR A 91 13.70 5.31 -14.63
N ILE A 92 13.46 6.62 -14.72
CA ILE A 92 14.30 7.54 -15.48
C ILE A 92 14.73 8.66 -14.55
N ASP A 93 16.02 8.73 -14.27
CA ASP A 93 16.59 9.84 -13.51
C ASP A 93 16.84 11.02 -14.44
N HIS A 94 16.34 12.19 -14.05
CA HIS A 94 16.44 13.41 -14.82
C HIS A 94 17.50 14.37 -14.24
N PRO A 95 18.16 15.19 -15.08
CA PRO A 95 19.16 16.16 -14.61
C PRO A 95 18.66 17.17 -13.56
N ASN A 96 17.35 17.40 -13.49
CA ASN A 96 16.75 18.33 -12.53
C ASN A 96 16.52 17.74 -11.12
N GLY A 97 16.97 16.50 -10.86
CA GLY A 97 16.90 15.87 -9.53
C GLY A 97 15.60 15.14 -9.23
N TYR A 98 14.79 14.86 -10.24
CA TYR A 98 13.60 14.03 -10.13
C TYR A 98 13.73 12.74 -10.95
N THR A 99 13.03 11.71 -10.52
CA THR A 99 12.92 10.43 -11.21
C THR A 99 11.48 10.23 -11.68
N SER A 100 11.26 9.93 -12.95
CA SER A 100 9.96 9.48 -13.45
C SER A 100 9.86 7.96 -13.46
N VAL A 101 8.69 7.43 -13.09
CA VAL A 101 8.46 5.99 -13.00
C VAL A 101 7.24 5.60 -13.81
N TYR A 102 7.36 4.51 -14.56
CA TYR A 102 6.37 3.99 -15.49
C TYR A 102 6.13 2.53 -15.15
N MET A 103 4.90 2.15 -14.80
CA MET A 103 4.57 0.78 -14.39
C MET A 103 3.44 0.18 -15.23
N HIS A 104 3.23 -1.12 -15.06
CA HIS A 104 2.25 -1.95 -15.76
C HIS A 104 2.46 -2.02 -17.28
N LEU A 105 3.68 -1.76 -17.75
CA LEU A 105 4.01 -1.70 -19.17
C LEU A 105 3.78 -3.07 -19.84
N GLN A 106 3.26 -3.09 -21.07
CA GLN A 106 3.09 -4.34 -21.81
C GLN A 106 4.46 -4.89 -22.21
N LYS A 107 5.28 -4.02 -22.83
CA LYS A 107 6.63 -4.33 -23.29
C LYS A 107 7.46 -3.06 -23.34
N PHE A 108 8.77 -3.22 -23.24
CA PHE A 108 9.72 -2.14 -23.47
C PHE A 108 9.97 -1.93 -24.96
N ASN A 109 10.62 -0.82 -25.33
CA ASN A 109 11.20 -0.67 -26.66
C ASN A 109 12.32 -1.70 -26.89
N ASN A 110 12.78 -1.86 -28.14
CA ASN A 110 13.71 -2.94 -28.52
C ASN A 110 15.02 -2.92 -27.71
N THR A 111 15.62 -1.74 -27.51
CA THR A 111 16.90 -1.58 -26.79
C THR A 111 16.78 -2.00 -25.33
N ILE A 112 15.73 -1.53 -24.65
CA ILE A 112 15.50 -1.84 -23.24
C ILE A 112 15.07 -3.31 -23.09
N ALA A 113 14.23 -3.83 -23.98
CA ALA A 113 13.81 -5.22 -23.98
C ALA A 113 14.99 -6.19 -24.11
N ALA A 114 15.94 -5.91 -25.01
CA ALA A 114 17.16 -6.70 -25.15
C ALA A 114 18.01 -6.68 -23.87
N THR A 115 18.17 -5.51 -23.25
CA THR A 115 18.93 -5.36 -22.00
C THR A 115 18.30 -6.16 -20.86
N VAL A 116 16.97 -6.05 -20.70
CA VAL A 116 16.21 -6.79 -19.67
C VAL A 116 16.28 -8.30 -19.91
N LYS A 117 16.10 -8.75 -21.15
CA LYS A 117 16.20 -10.16 -21.51
C LYS A 117 17.61 -10.71 -21.22
N ASN A 118 18.65 -9.98 -21.59
CA ASN A 118 20.03 -10.39 -21.27
C ASN A 118 20.22 -10.57 -19.76
N LYS A 119 19.69 -9.65 -18.95
CA LYS A 119 19.75 -9.80 -17.50
C LYS A 119 18.98 -11.03 -17.01
N GLN A 120 17.79 -11.29 -17.52
CA GLN A 120 16.98 -12.48 -17.17
C GLN A 120 17.72 -13.78 -17.47
N TYR A 121 18.43 -13.87 -18.61
CA TYR A 121 19.24 -15.04 -18.95
C TYR A 121 20.54 -15.14 -18.12
N GLU A 122 21.17 -14.00 -17.79
CA GLU A 122 22.34 -13.95 -16.91
C GLU A 122 22.03 -14.55 -15.53
N VAL A 123 20.90 -14.17 -14.93
CA VAL A 123 20.51 -14.64 -13.58
C VAL A 123 19.58 -15.86 -13.60
N ARG A 124 19.12 -16.29 -14.78
CA ARG A 124 18.17 -17.39 -15.01
C ARG A 124 16.86 -17.23 -14.24
N GLN A 125 16.29 -16.04 -14.28
CA GLN A 125 15.04 -15.70 -13.59
C GLN A 125 14.13 -14.84 -14.47
N PHE A 126 12.82 -15.00 -14.29
CA PHE A 126 11.82 -14.11 -14.89
C PHE A 126 11.83 -12.74 -14.21
N ASP A 127 11.78 -12.73 -12.88
CA ASP A 127 11.82 -11.50 -12.10
C ASP A 127 13.25 -10.95 -12.08
N VAL A 128 13.41 -9.70 -12.47
CA VAL A 128 14.69 -8.98 -12.44
C VAL A 128 14.47 -7.55 -11.98
N ASP A 129 15.44 -7.04 -11.23
CA ASP A 129 15.44 -5.67 -10.72
C ASP A 129 16.89 -5.18 -10.74
N PHE A 130 17.20 -4.27 -11.66
CA PHE A 130 18.58 -3.87 -11.90
C PHE A 130 18.70 -2.45 -12.44
N SER A 131 19.89 -1.88 -12.25
CA SER A 131 20.27 -0.57 -12.78
C SER A 131 21.22 -0.76 -13.96
N PRO A 132 20.83 -0.42 -15.21
CA PRO A 132 21.69 -0.56 -16.38
C PRO A 132 22.99 0.26 -16.28
N GLY A 133 22.96 1.36 -15.53
CA GLY A 133 24.06 2.30 -15.40
C GLY A 133 23.84 3.57 -16.22
N LYS A 134 24.33 4.70 -15.70
CA LYS A 134 24.03 6.03 -16.22
C LYS A 134 24.27 6.18 -17.72
N ASN A 135 25.34 5.61 -18.25
CA ASN A 135 25.75 5.82 -19.65
C ASN A 135 25.24 4.75 -20.62
N VAL A 136 24.39 3.81 -20.18
CA VAL A 136 23.99 2.66 -21.01
C VAL A 136 22.77 2.97 -21.86
N ILE A 137 21.70 3.52 -21.26
CA ILE A 137 20.46 3.85 -21.99
C ILE A 137 20.08 5.29 -21.69
N GLN A 138 20.54 6.20 -22.53
CA GLN A 138 20.14 7.61 -22.53
C GLN A 138 18.81 7.76 -23.25
N VAL A 139 17.98 8.69 -22.78
CA VAL A 139 16.69 9.02 -23.40
C VAL A 139 16.53 10.52 -23.52
N LYS A 140 15.85 10.95 -24.57
CA LYS A 140 15.43 12.32 -24.80
C LYS A 140 13.94 12.49 -24.52
N LYS A 141 13.56 13.70 -24.12
CA LYS A 141 12.16 14.08 -23.93
C LYS A 141 11.36 13.73 -25.20
N GLY A 142 10.40 12.83 -25.07
CA GLY A 142 9.56 12.37 -26.17
C GLY A 142 10.04 11.10 -26.89
N ASP A 143 11.11 10.45 -26.44
CA ASP A 143 11.46 9.12 -26.93
C ASP A 143 10.43 8.09 -26.47
N ILE A 144 10.07 7.14 -27.35
CA ILE A 144 9.26 5.97 -26.98
C ILE A 144 10.15 5.00 -26.21
N ILE A 145 9.83 4.81 -24.94
CA ILE A 145 10.58 3.94 -24.03
C ILE A 145 9.90 2.57 -23.86
N ALA A 146 8.57 2.53 -24.00
CA ALA A 146 7.76 1.35 -23.76
C ALA A 146 6.37 1.50 -24.36
N TYR A 147 5.52 0.52 -24.10
CA TYR A 147 4.12 0.54 -24.45
C TYR A 147 3.25 0.25 -23.22
N SER A 148 2.15 0.96 -23.05
CA SER A 148 1.22 0.79 -21.92
C SER A 148 0.67 -0.64 -21.90
N GLY A 149 0.30 -1.13 -20.72
CA GLY A 149 -0.10 -2.53 -20.60
C GLY A 149 -0.97 -2.81 -19.40
N ASN A 150 -0.92 -4.08 -19.00
CA ASN A 150 -1.63 -4.60 -17.85
C ASN A 150 -0.75 -5.59 -17.06
N THR A 151 0.58 -5.47 -17.10
CA THR A 151 1.47 -6.41 -16.40
C THR A 151 1.49 -6.14 -14.89
N GLY A 152 1.84 -7.16 -14.11
CA GLY A 152 1.90 -7.06 -12.65
C GLY A 152 0.52 -6.99 -11.97
N GLY A 153 0.47 -6.28 -10.85
CA GLY A 153 -0.70 -6.16 -9.97
C GLY A 153 -1.73 -5.14 -10.45
N SER A 154 -2.09 -5.19 -11.73
CA SER A 154 -3.06 -4.26 -12.35
C SER A 154 -4.41 -4.95 -12.62
N GLY A 155 -5.51 -4.25 -12.34
CA GLY A 155 -6.89 -4.69 -12.60
C GLY A 155 -7.38 -4.47 -14.03
N GLY A 156 -6.67 -3.69 -14.85
CA GLY A 156 -7.02 -3.42 -16.25
C GLY A 156 -6.00 -2.51 -16.95
N PRO A 157 -6.03 -2.40 -18.29
CA PRO A 157 -5.05 -1.62 -19.04
C PRO A 157 -5.00 -0.13 -18.63
N HIS A 158 -3.83 0.33 -18.18
CA HIS A 158 -3.52 1.71 -17.85
C HIS A 158 -2.00 1.93 -17.80
N LEU A 159 -1.56 3.18 -17.61
CA LEU A 159 -0.19 3.51 -17.24
C LEU A 159 -0.19 4.12 -15.82
N HIS A 160 0.41 3.43 -14.86
CA HIS A 160 0.71 4.03 -13.56
C HIS A 160 2.00 4.84 -13.70
N PHE A 161 1.90 6.15 -13.42
CA PHE A 161 2.99 7.09 -13.57
C PHE A 161 3.29 7.84 -12.27
N GLU A 162 4.57 7.98 -11.94
CA GLU A 162 5.02 8.70 -10.75
C GLU A 162 6.11 9.70 -11.10
N LEU A 163 6.20 10.75 -10.27
CA LEU A 163 7.38 11.59 -10.13
C LEU A 163 7.89 11.44 -8.70
N ARG A 164 9.20 11.31 -8.55
CA ARG A 164 9.87 11.17 -7.27
C ARG A 164 11.02 12.14 -7.13
N ASP A 165 11.30 12.58 -5.91
CA ASP A 165 12.61 13.16 -5.61
C ASP A 165 13.69 12.07 -5.76
N THR A 166 14.72 12.30 -6.57
CA THR A 166 15.72 11.27 -6.85
C THR A 166 16.54 10.89 -5.62
N LYS A 167 16.72 11.79 -4.65
CA LYS A 167 17.56 11.53 -3.46
C LYS A 167 16.78 10.82 -2.36
N SER A 168 15.56 11.26 -2.09
CA SER A 168 14.74 10.74 -1.00
C SER A 168 13.78 9.62 -1.41
N GLU A 169 13.57 9.42 -2.72
CA GLU A 169 12.54 8.56 -3.31
C GLU A 169 11.10 8.90 -2.91
N GLU A 170 10.88 10.05 -2.28
CA GLU A 170 9.54 10.58 -1.97
C GLU A 170 8.76 10.73 -3.27
N THR A 171 7.60 10.08 -3.38
CA THR A 171 6.71 10.30 -4.52
C THR A 171 6.00 11.62 -4.33
N ILE A 172 5.79 12.34 -5.43
CA ILE A 172 5.22 13.68 -5.44
C ILE A 172 4.07 13.69 -6.41
N ASN A 173 2.98 14.34 -6.04
CA ASN A 173 1.79 14.43 -6.87
C ASN A 173 2.14 15.01 -8.27
N PRO A 174 2.03 14.23 -9.37
CA PRO A 174 2.49 14.67 -10.69
C PRO A 174 1.77 15.93 -11.20
N GLN A 175 0.55 16.18 -10.75
CA GLN A 175 -0.21 17.38 -11.13
C GLN A 175 0.44 18.69 -10.63
N LEU A 176 1.27 18.62 -9.57
CA LEU A 176 2.07 19.76 -9.10
C LEU A 176 3.16 20.16 -10.09
N PHE A 177 3.50 19.33 -11.08
CA PHE A 177 4.51 19.61 -12.11
C PHE A 177 3.89 20.02 -13.46
N GLY A 178 2.62 20.45 -13.47
CA GLY A 178 1.91 20.83 -14.69
C GLY A 178 1.33 19.65 -15.49
N LEU A 179 1.47 18.40 -15.01
CA LEU A 179 0.86 17.21 -15.64
C LEU A 179 -0.60 17.06 -15.23
N THR A 180 -1.42 18.07 -15.54
CA THR A 180 -2.75 18.23 -14.96
C THR A 180 -3.84 17.42 -15.67
N ILE A 181 -4.88 17.07 -14.90
CA ILE A 181 -6.12 16.50 -15.40
C ILE A 181 -7.21 17.58 -15.33
N PRO A 182 -8.08 17.72 -16.37
CA PRO A 182 -9.19 18.67 -16.31
C PRO A 182 -10.11 18.41 -15.11
N ASP A 183 -10.30 19.43 -14.28
CA ASP A 183 -11.12 19.33 -13.07
C ASP A 183 -11.80 20.65 -12.70
N ALA A 184 -13.10 20.56 -12.45
CA ALA A 184 -14.00 21.63 -12.02
C ALA A 184 -15.02 21.12 -10.99
N ILE A 185 -14.82 19.92 -10.43
CA ILE A 185 -15.79 19.27 -9.55
C ILE A 185 -15.27 19.34 -8.12
N PRO A 186 -15.99 19.94 -7.17
CA PRO A 186 -15.55 19.93 -5.77
C PRO A 186 -15.68 18.53 -5.16
N PRO A 187 -14.78 18.14 -4.23
CA PRO A 187 -14.84 16.85 -3.55
C PRO A 187 -16.20 16.58 -2.90
N THR A 188 -16.67 15.34 -2.91
CA THR A 188 -17.93 14.97 -2.24
C THR A 188 -17.67 14.47 -0.83
N ILE A 189 -18.28 15.11 0.18
CA ILE A 189 -18.34 14.59 1.55
C ILE A 189 -19.59 13.71 1.66
N THR A 190 -19.42 12.45 2.06
CA THR A 190 -20.48 11.43 2.10
C THR A 190 -20.77 10.92 3.51
N GLY A 191 -19.93 11.24 4.49
CA GLY A 191 -20.15 10.84 5.87
C GLY A 191 -19.36 11.70 6.85
N PHE A 192 -19.84 11.72 8.10
CA PHE A 192 -19.22 12.41 9.21
C PHE A 192 -19.27 11.52 10.45
N THR A 193 -18.21 11.52 11.25
CA THR A 193 -18.11 10.66 12.44
C THR A 193 -17.42 11.40 13.58
N VAL A 194 -17.99 11.28 14.78
CA VAL A 194 -17.42 11.75 16.04
C VAL A 194 -16.77 10.55 16.73
N PHE A 195 -15.55 10.72 17.23
CA PHE A 195 -14.82 9.72 18.00
C PHE A 195 -14.63 10.23 19.43
N ARG A 196 -15.14 9.50 20.42
CA ARG A 196 -15.13 9.92 21.83
C ARG A 196 -14.02 9.17 22.57
N LEU A 197 -12.83 9.77 22.60
CA LEU A 197 -11.66 9.13 23.18
C LEU A 197 -11.62 9.28 24.70
N GLY A 198 -12.08 10.42 25.24
CA GLY A 198 -11.91 10.71 26.67
C GLY A 198 -10.43 10.79 27.02
N GLU A 199 -9.96 9.91 27.91
CA GLU A 199 -8.54 9.81 28.28
C GLU A 199 -7.80 8.62 27.65
N ALA A 200 -8.50 7.73 26.92
CA ALA A 200 -7.89 6.53 26.35
C ALA A 200 -7.27 6.78 24.97
N PRO A 201 -6.27 5.97 24.57
CA PRO A 201 -5.82 5.92 23.19
C PRO A 201 -6.95 5.47 22.25
N PHE A 202 -6.83 5.86 20.98
CA PHE A 202 -7.73 5.40 19.93
C PHE A 202 -7.61 3.87 19.75
N SER A 203 -8.74 3.18 19.62
CA SER A 203 -8.79 1.74 19.37
C SER A 203 -10.05 1.36 18.57
N GLU A 204 -10.17 0.07 18.23
CA GLU A 204 -11.38 -0.48 17.63
C GLU A 204 -12.61 -0.34 18.53
N ASN A 205 -12.42 -0.16 19.85
CA ASN A 205 -13.51 -0.02 20.83
C ASN A 205 -13.86 1.45 21.16
N THR A 206 -13.15 2.44 20.60
CA THR A 206 -13.47 3.86 20.83
C THR A 206 -14.93 4.16 20.41
N PRO A 207 -15.79 4.68 21.29
CA PRO A 207 -17.16 5.03 20.95
C PRO A 207 -17.22 6.03 19.79
N ARG A 208 -18.14 5.78 18.85
CA ARG A 208 -18.24 6.56 17.62
C ARG A 208 -19.68 6.79 17.18
N ASP A 209 -19.99 8.05 16.87
CA ASP A 209 -21.30 8.49 16.39
C ASP A 209 -21.19 8.83 14.90
N HIS A 210 -21.86 8.05 14.05
CA HIS A 210 -21.98 8.36 12.63
C HIS A 210 -23.20 9.26 12.41
N LEU A 211 -22.97 10.55 12.09
CA LEU A 211 -24.05 11.53 11.94
C LEU A 211 -24.39 11.73 10.47
N GLN A 212 -25.68 11.92 10.21
CA GLN A 212 -26.18 12.19 8.86
C GLN A 212 -25.83 13.62 8.44
N ILE A 213 -25.32 13.74 7.21
CA ILE A 213 -25.08 15.03 6.57
C ILE A 213 -26.12 15.28 5.48
N THR A 214 -26.38 16.56 5.20
CA THR A 214 -27.20 16.99 4.06
C THR A 214 -26.48 18.13 3.35
N GLY A 215 -26.77 18.28 2.06
CA GLY A 215 -26.11 19.26 1.20
C GLY A 215 -25.61 18.66 -0.10
N SER A 216 -25.16 19.53 -0.99
CA SER A 216 -24.64 19.18 -2.32
C SER A 216 -23.79 20.34 -2.85
N ASN A 217 -23.15 20.15 -4.01
CA ASN A 217 -22.38 21.20 -4.71
C ASN A 217 -21.35 21.88 -3.79
N GLY A 218 -20.64 21.08 -3.00
CA GLY A 218 -19.59 21.53 -2.09
C GLY A 218 -20.05 22.23 -0.82
N LYS A 219 -21.35 22.27 -0.50
CA LYS A 219 -21.85 22.84 0.74
C LYS A 219 -22.65 21.80 1.53
N TYR A 220 -22.09 21.37 2.65
CA TYR A 220 -22.65 20.35 3.54
C TYR A 220 -22.86 20.90 4.95
N ARG A 221 -23.81 20.31 5.66
CA ARG A 221 -24.09 20.55 7.08
C ARG A 221 -24.60 19.27 7.74
N LEU A 222 -24.56 19.21 9.07
CA LEU A 222 -25.23 18.14 9.81
C LEU A 222 -26.75 18.27 9.67
N SER A 223 -27.43 17.14 9.46
CA SER A 223 -28.90 17.07 9.48
C SER A 223 -29.43 17.21 10.91
N SER A 224 -28.84 16.43 11.84
CA SER A 224 -29.08 16.49 13.28
C SER A 224 -27.99 15.64 13.99
N PRO A 225 -27.53 16.01 15.20
CA PRO A 225 -27.77 17.28 15.89
C PRO A 225 -27.01 18.44 15.23
N ARG A 226 -27.42 19.69 15.51
CA ARG A 226 -26.67 20.89 15.07
C ARG A 226 -25.50 21.23 15.98
N VAL A 227 -25.63 20.91 17.27
CA VAL A 227 -24.58 21.07 18.29
C VAL A 227 -24.25 19.69 18.84
N ILE A 228 -23.00 19.28 18.71
CA ILE A 228 -22.49 18.00 19.22
C ILE A 228 -21.97 18.23 20.63
N THR A 229 -22.47 17.47 21.61
CA THR A 229 -21.92 17.47 22.96
C THR A 229 -20.62 16.68 23.01
N VAL A 230 -19.62 17.19 23.73
CA VAL A 230 -18.29 16.57 23.88
C VAL A 230 -17.84 16.60 25.33
N ASN A 231 -17.02 15.62 25.75
CA ASN A 231 -16.40 15.57 27.08
C ASN A 231 -15.04 14.88 26.97
N GLY A 232 -13.96 15.52 27.41
CA GLY A 232 -12.59 15.04 27.18
C GLY A 232 -12.19 14.99 25.70
N ASN A 233 -11.10 14.27 25.39
CA ASN A 233 -10.58 14.24 24.02
C ASN A 233 -11.62 13.68 23.05
N THR A 234 -11.97 14.49 22.07
CA THR A 234 -12.90 14.14 20.99
C THR A 234 -12.23 14.39 19.64
N GLY A 235 -12.22 13.36 18.81
CA GLY A 235 -11.75 13.43 17.43
C GLY A 235 -12.91 13.46 16.44
N PHE A 236 -12.64 13.93 15.22
CA PHE A 236 -13.61 13.91 14.13
C PHE A 236 -13.04 13.19 12.92
N GLY A 237 -13.92 12.69 12.06
CA GLY A 237 -13.55 12.15 10.76
C GLY A 237 -14.66 12.34 9.73
N ILE A 238 -14.27 12.26 8.47
CA ILE A 238 -15.15 12.40 7.32
C ILE A 238 -14.93 11.23 6.36
N ALA A 239 -15.98 10.84 5.64
CA ALA A 239 -15.82 10.07 4.42
C ALA A 239 -15.91 11.07 3.26
N ALA A 240 -14.83 11.25 2.52
CA ALA A 240 -14.82 12.09 1.33
C ALA A 240 -14.10 11.42 0.16
N VAL A 241 -14.56 11.73 -1.04
CA VAL A 241 -13.96 11.29 -2.30
C VAL A 241 -13.93 12.46 -3.27
N ASP A 242 -12.98 12.44 -4.18
CA ASP A 242 -12.92 13.42 -5.26
C ASP A 242 -13.39 12.82 -6.59
N ARG A 243 -13.67 13.66 -7.58
CA ARG A 243 -13.94 13.30 -8.97
C ARG A 243 -13.40 14.42 -9.86
N ASN A 244 -13.04 14.09 -11.10
CA ASN A 244 -12.59 15.09 -12.06
C ASN A 244 -13.56 15.23 -13.25
N SER A 245 -13.39 16.29 -14.05
CA SER A 245 -14.21 16.53 -15.24
C SER A 245 -13.88 15.59 -16.41
N ALA A 246 -12.75 14.90 -16.36
CA ALA A 246 -12.26 14.05 -17.43
C ALA A 246 -12.77 12.59 -17.35
N SER A 247 -13.24 12.14 -16.18
CA SER A 247 -13.66 10.75 -15.94
C SER A 247 -14.60 10.64 -14.74
N ALA A 248 -15.48 9.63 -14.75
CA ALA A 248 -16.40 9.36 -13.64
C ALA A 248 -15.77 8.61 -12.45
N ASN A 249 -14.45 8.35 -12.49
CA ASN A 249 -13.77 7.60 -11.44
C ASN A 249 -13.69 8.40 -10.14
N GLN A 250 -13.77 7.68 -9.02
CA GLN A 250 -13.44 8.27 -7.72
C GLN A 250 -11.93 8.49 -7.64
N ASN A 251 -11.55 9.63 -7.10
CA ASN A 251 -10.19 10.08 -6.91
C ASN A 251 -9.93 10.35 -5.42
N GLY A 252 -8.65 10.41 -5.04
CA GLY A 252 -8.22 10.90 -3.74
C GLY A 252 -8.45 12.40 -3.63
N ILE A 253 -8.92 12.84 -2.48
CA ILE A 253 -8.95 14.27 -2.13
C ILE A 253 -7.51 14.77 -1.95
N TYR A 254 -7.24 16.03 -2.27
CA TYR A 254 -5.91 16.61 -2.11
C TYR A 254 -5.65 17.06 -0.67
N SER A 255 -6.62 17.72 -0.02
CA SER A 255 -6.45 18.17 1.36
C SER A 255 -7.73 18.16 2.17
N VAL A 256 -7.57 17.96 3.48
CA VAL A 256 -8.60 18.13 4.50
C VAL A 256 -8.07 19.12 5.53
N GLU A 257 -8.87 20.12 5.85
CA GLU A 257 -8.61 21.07 6.91
C GLU A 257 -9.80 21.10 7.87
N LEU A 258 -9.53 21.11 9.17
CA LEU A 258 -10.51 21.26 10.24
C LEU A 258 -10.12 22.46 11.10
N SER A 259 -11.09 23.34 11.34
CA SER A 259 -10.94 24.54 12.16
C SER A 259 -11.93 24.57 13.32
N LEU A 260 -11.50 25.19 14.42
CA LEU A 260 -12.26 25.49 15.64
C LEU A 260 -12.22 27.01 15.84
N ASP A 261 -13.39 27.66 15.86
CA ASP A 261 -13.55 29.11 15.97
C ASP A 261 -12.68 29.91 14.99
N GLY A 262 -12.57 29.41 13.75
CA GLY A 262 -11.78 30.02 12.68
C GLY A 262 -10.29 29.70 12.73
N ASN A 263 -9.79 29.00 13.74
CA ASN A 263 -8.39 28.58 13.83
C ASN A 263 -8.24 27.14 13.35
N THR A 264 -7.36 26.89 12.38
CA THR A 264 -7.05 25.54 11.90
C THR A 264 -6.40 24.71 13.01
N ILE A 265 -7.02 23.58 13.36
CA ILE A 265 -6.52 22.64 14.39
C ILE A 265 -5.97 21.33 13.78
N TYR A 266 -6.28 21.07 12.51
CA TYR A 266 -5.78 19.92 11.77
C TYR A 266 -5.76 20.24 10.28
N ARG A 267 -4.68 19.86 9.60
CA ARG A 267 -4.60 19.82 8.15
C ARG A 267 -3.85 18.57 7.68
N SER A 268 -4.37 17.91 6.65
CA SER A 268 -3.64 16.91 5.87
C SER A 268 -3.64 17.29 4.39
N ALA A 269 -2.49 17.16 3.71
CA ALA A 269 -2.37 17.45 2.27
C ALA A 269 -1.45 16.45 1.54
N PHE A 270 -1.91 15.96 0.39
CA PHE A 270 -1.23 14.95 -0.43
C PHE A 270 -0.31 15.59 -1.47
N THR A 271 0.73 16.28 -0.99
CA THR A 271 1.82 16.82 -1.82
C THR A 271 2.82 15.75 -2.19
N GLY A 272 3.27 14.98 -1.21
CA GLY A 272 4.24 13.90 -1.37
C GLY A 272 4.03 12.77 -0.35
N LEU A 273 4.54 11.59 -0.67
CA LEU A 273 4.39 10.36 0.11
C LEU A 273 5.67 9.53 0.06
N PHE A 274 6.09 9.00 1.20
CA PHE A 274 7.19 8.03 1.26
C PHE A 274 6.65 6.60 1.20
N PHE A 275 7.29 5.73 0.40
CA PHE A 275 6.86 4.33 0.24
C PHE A 275 6.83 3.55 1.55
N ASN A 276 7.84 3.73 2.40
CA ASN A 276 7.92 3.07 3.71
C ASN A 276 6.82 3.53 4.67
N HIS A 277 6.31 4.76 4.52
CA HIS A 277 5.24 5.29 5.38
C HIS A 277 3.84 5.00 4.84
N ASN A 278 3.73 4.53 3.59
CA ASN A 278 2.47 4.46 2.87
C ASN A 278 1.40 3.58 3.55
N ARG A 279 1.83 2.53 4.28
CA ARG A 279 0.95 1.65 5.06
C ARG A 279 0.24 2.36 6.23
N ALA A 280 0.77 3.51 6.67
CA ALA A 280 0.15 4.36 7.67
C ALA A 280 -1.18 4.98 7.21
N LEU A 281 -1.59 4.79 5.94
CA LEU A 281 -2.98 4.90 5.53
C LEU A 281 -3.92 4.20 6.53
N ASN A 282 -3.54 3.02 7.02
CA ASN A 282 -4.39 2.25 7.91
C ASN A 282 -4.60 2.95 9.26
N SER A 283 -3.70 3.83 9.68
CA SER A 283 -3.91 4.71 10.83
C SER A 283 -4.53 6.05 10.46
N TYR A 284 -4.44 6.48 9.19
CA TYR A 284 -5.13 7.67 8.70
C TYR A 284 -6.66 7.50 8.65
N ILE A 285 -7.14 6.26 8.44
CA ILE A 285 -8.57 5.94 8.43
C ILE A 285 -9.04 5.27 9.73
N ASP A 286 -10.35 5.23 9.96
CA ASP A 286 -10.95 4.27 10.90
C ASP A 286 -10.87 2.86 10.31
N PHE A 287 -9.75 2.17 10.58
CA PHE A 287 -9.47 0.85 10.04
C PHE A 287 -10.47 -0.21 10.49
N ALA A 288 -10.94 -0.15 11.74
CA ALA A 288 -11.94 -1.08 12.25
C ALA A 288 -13.24 -0.99 11.43
N THR A 289 -13.72 0.23 11.18
CA THR A 289 -14.87 0.46 10.30
C THR A 289 -14.61 0.01 8.86
N TYR A 290 -13.40 0.22 8.33
CA TYR A 290 -13.05 -0.27 7.00
C TYR A 290 -13.11 -1.80 6.91
N ILE A 291 -12.53 -2.52 7.87
CA ILE A 291 -12.53 -3.99 7.87
C ILE A 291 -13.94 -4.57 7.99
N PHE A 292 -14.84 -3.96 8.76
CA PHE A 292 -16.19 -4.48 8.98
C PHE A 292 -17.23 -4.02 7.96
N LYS A 293 -17.16 -2.76 7.51
CA LYS A 293 -18.20 -2.13 6.69
C LYS A 293 -17.71 -1.74 5.29
N SER A 294 -16.44 -1.95 4.97
CA SER A 294 -15.80 -1.45 3.75
C SER A 294 -15.93 0.06 3.55
N GLN A 295 -16.19 0.82 4.62
CA GLN A 295 -16.32 2.27 4.61
C GLN A 295 -15.02 2.91 5.08
N ARG A 296 -14.51 3.87 4.31
CA ARG A 296 -13.29 4.62 4.65
C ARG A 296 -13.68 5.96 5.26
N ILE A 297 -13.46 6.09 6.57
CA ILE A 297 -13.57 7.35 7.30
C ILE A 297 -12.15 7.87 7.49
N GLN A 298 -11.80 8.97 6.84
CA GLN A 298 -10.56 9.70 7.07
C GLN A 298 -10.64 10.39 8.42
N LYS A 299 -9.70 10.11 9.32
CA LYS A 299 -9.61 10.78 10.61
C LYS A 299 -8.97 12.15 10.43
N SER A 300 -9.42 13.09 11.25
CA SER A 300 -8.85 14.44 11.37
C SER A 300 -8.12 14.62 12.69
N PHE A 301 -7.55 13.52 13.18
CA PHE A 301 -6.65 13.47 14.31
C PHE A 301 -5.60 12.38 14.06
N VAL A 302 -4.42 12.54 14.66
CA VAL A 302 -3.24 11.74 14.36
C VAL A 302 -2.88 10.88 15.55
N GLU A 303 -2.77 9.57 15.31
CA GLU A 303 -2.24 8.63 16.30
C GLU A 303 -0.73 8.84 16.47
N PRO A 304 -0.17 8.71 17.68
CA PRO A 304 1.20 9.14 17.98
C PRO A 304 2.30 8.35 17.23
N GLY A 305 2.02 7.10 16.83
CA GLY A 305 2.92 6.26 16.03
C GLY A 305 2.74 6.41 14.51
N ASN A 306 1.93 7.36 14.03
CA ASN A 306 1.70 7.56 12.59
C ASN A 306 2.86 8.36 11.96
N PRO A 307 3.63 7.78 11.02
CA PRO A 307 4.81 8.44 10.43
C PRO A 307 4.51 9.32 9.20
N LEU A 308 3.24 9.54 8.84
CA LEU A 308 2.93 10.30 7.63
C LEU A 308 3.36 11.76 7.77
N THR A 309 3.96 12.29 6.71
CA THR A 309 4.43 13.67 6.60
C THR A 309 3.41 14.59 5.91
N ILE A 310 2.16 14.14 5.78
CA ILE A 310 1.08 14.90 5.13
C ILE A 310 0.42 15.92 6.06
N TYR A 311 0.72 15.88 7.35
CA TYR A 311 0.04 16.67 8.37
C TYR A 311 0.72 18.01 8.61
N SER A 312 -0.08 19.05 8.83
CA SER A 312 0.38 20.37 9.28
C SER A 312 -0.68 20.99 10.21
N ASN A 313 -0.31 22.06 10.93
CA ASN A 313 -1.23 22.82 11.79
C ASN A 313 -1.97 21.94 12.83
N LEU A 314 -1.27 20.96 13.41
CA LEU A 314 -1.82 20.06 14.41
C LEU A 314 -1.85 20.72 15.79
N VAL A 315 -3.05 21.07 16.26
CA VAL A 315 -3.29 21.45 17.66
C VAL A 315 -3.80 20.21 18.38
N ASN A 316 -3.12 19.78 19.45
CA ASN A 316 -3.46 18.56 20.20
C ASN A 316 -3.70 17.33 19.29
N ASN A 317 -2.85 17.17 18.27
CA ASN A 317 -2.98 16.12 17.25
C ASN A 317 -4.34 16.08 16.53
N GLY A 318 -5.08 17.19 16.45
CA GLY A 318 -6.41 17.27 15.84
C GLY A 318 -7.57 16.86 16.77
N LEU A 319 -7.29 16.58 18.04
CA LEU A 319 -8.29 16.32 19.07
C LEU A 319 -8.73 17.63 19.73
N ILE A 320 -10.03 17.77 20.01
CA ILE A 320 -10.56 18.85 20.84
C ILE A 320 -10.77 18.37 22.27
N ASP A 321 -10.55 19.25 23.23
CA ASP A 321 -10.81 19.05 24.65
C ASP A 321 -11.27 20.39 25.25
N LEU A 322 -12.56 20.69 25.05
CA LEU A 322 -13.17 21.95 25.44
C LEU A 322 -13.23 22.08 26.98
N LYS A 323 -12.99 23.29 27.48
CA LYS A 323 -12.94 23.60 28.92
C LYS A 323 -14.05 24.53 29.39
N ASP A 324 -14.90 24.99 28.48
CA ASP A 324 -16.04 25.85 28.76
C ASP A 324 -17.31 25.35 28.06
N ASP A 325 -18.47 25.79 28.53
CA ASP A 325 -19.79 25.36 28.09
C ASP A 325 -20.35 26.19 26.92
N LYS A 326 -19.54 27.03 26.27
CA LYS A 326 -19.98 27.79 25.10
C LYS A 326 -20.12 26.88 23.89
N VAL A 327 -20.89 27.37 22.93
CA VAL A 327 -20.97 26.77 21.61
C VAL A 327 -19.78 27.28 20.79
N HIS A 328 -18.98 26.35 20.28
CA HIS A 328 -17.86 26.64 19.39
C HIS A 328 -18.18 26.18 17.98
N GLU A 329 -17.73 26.94 16.99
CA GLU A 329 -17.96 26.67 15.59
C GLU A 329 -16.84 25.80 15.01
N MET A 330 -17.23 24.77 14.27
CA MET A 330 -16.32 23.87 13.58
C MET A 330 -16.56 23.92 12.08
N LEU A 331 -15.48 23.92 11.31
CA LEU A 331 -15.56 23.93 9.85
C LEU A 331 -14.52 22.99 9.25
N TYR A 332 -15.02 22.05 8.44
CA TYR A 332 -14.22 21.30 7.49
C TYR A 332 -14.10 22.06 6.17
N GLN A 333 -12.91 22.07 5.60
CA GLN A 333 -12.66 22.38 4.19
C GLN A 333 -11.92 21.22 3.52
N VAL A 334 -12.51 20.67 2.47
CA VAL A 334 -11.94 19.55 1.68
C VAL A 334 -11.69 20.06 0.28
N LYS A 335 -10.47 19.91 -0.22
CA LYS A 335 -10.05 20.44 -1.52
C LYS A 335 -9.50 19.35 -2.42
N ASP A 336 -9.75 19.49 -3.71
CA ASP A 336 -8.97 18.81 -4.75
C ASP A 336 -7.65 19.58 -5.03
N ILE A 337 -6.86 19.09 -5.98
CA ILE A 337 -5.57 19.69 -6.34
C ILE A 337 -5.72 20.99 -7.15
N LYS A 338 -6.87 21.21 -7.79
CA LYS A 338 -7.17 22.44 -8.55
C LYS A 338 -7.70 23.57 -7.65
N GLY A 339 -8.10 23.25 -6.42
CA GLY A 339 -8.65 24.18 -5.45
C GLY A 339 -10.18 24.18 -5.38
N ASN A 340 -10.87 23.30 -6.12
CA ASN A 340 -12.32 23.13 -5.93
C ASN A 340 -12.55 22.64 -4.48
N THR A 341 -13.45 23.31 -3.78
CA THR A 341 -13.57 23.20 -2.32
C THR A 341 -14.97 22.78 -1.91
N SER A 342 -15.03 21.87 -0.93
CA SER A 342 -16.22 21.49 -0.21
C SER A 342 -16.12 21.81 1.26
N SER A 343 -17.19 22.33 1.85
CA SER A 343 -17.26 22.71 3.25
C SER A 343 -18.31 21.91 4.01
N LEU A 344 -18.00 21.53 5.25
CA LEU A 344 -18.97 20.98 6.21
C LEU A 344 -18.89 21.75 7.53
N SER A 345 -19.98 22.46 7.88
CA SER A 345 -20.09 23.25 9.11
C SER A 345 -20.92 22.52 10.18
N PHE A 346 -20.49 22.64 11.43
CA PHE A 346 -21.17 22.11 12.61
C PHE A 346 -20.69 22.84 13.87
N SER A 347 -21.40 22.67 14.99
CA SER A 347 -20.97 23.28 16.26
C SER A 347 -20.76 22.21 17.33
N VAL A 348 -19.93 22.50 18.31
CA VAL A 348 -19.63 21.63 19.46
C VAL A 348 -19.83 22.39 20.77
N ARG A 349 -20.14 21.68 21.85
CA ARG A 349 -20.25 22.25 23.20
C ARG A 349 -19.82 21.23 24.23
N TYR A 350 -19.07 21.66 25.23
CA TYR A 350 -18.73 20.82 26.37
C TYR A 350 -19.98 20.45 27.18
N ASP A 351 -20.09 19.18 27.58
CA ASP A 351 -21.13 18.71 28.49
C ASP A 351 -20.51 17.76 29.53
N PRO A 352 -20.35 18.18 30.80
CA PRO A 352 -19.76 17.36 31.84
C PRO A 352 -20.62 16.14 32.21
N SER A 353 -21.91 16.14 31.86
CA SER A 353 -22.82 15.01 32.11
C SER A 353 -22.68 13.89 31.08
N LEU A 354 -22.01 14.15 29.95
CA LEU A 354 -21.76 13.14 28.93
C LEU A 354 -20.74 12.12 29.44
N VAL A 355 -21.19 10.89 29.68
CA VAL A 355 -20.34 9.77 30.08
C VAL A 355 -19.81 9.06 28.83
N ILE A 356 -18.48 8.90 28.73
CA ILE A 356 -17.84 8.09 27.69
C ILE A 356 -17.56 6.71 28.27
N ASP A 357 -18.36 5.71 27.87
CA ASP A 357 -18.10 4.32 28.24
C ASP A 357 -16.96 3.75 27.37
N GLN A 358 -15.78 3.66 27.97
CA GLN A 358 -14.67 2.94 27.39
C GLN A 358 -14.76 1.49 27.85
N HIS A 359 -15.36 0.63 27.02
CA HIS A 359 -15.42 -0.81 27.27
C HIS A 359 -14.02 -1.45 27.21
N LEU A 360 -13.25 -1.33 28.29
CA LEU A 360 -12.00 -2.06 28.45
C LEU A 360 -12.32 -3.53 28.72
N LYS A 361 -11.83 -4.42 27.85
CA LYS A 361 -11.95 -5.85 28.08
C LYS A 361 -11.07 -6.27 29.26
N SER A 362 -11.63 -7.04 30.18
CA SER A 362 -10.89 -7.71 31.24
C SER A 362 -9.79 -8.63 30.68
N GLY A 363 -8.67 -8.74 31.39
CA GLY A 363 -7.55 -9.61 30.99
C GLY A 363 -6.64 -9.01 29.90
N THR A 364 -6.76 -7.72 29.62
CA THR A 364 -5.86 -7.01 28.70
C THR A 364 -4.54 -6.62 29.36
N SER A 365 -3.51 -6.43 28.54
CA SER A 365 -2.21 -5.88 28.95
C SER A 365 -1.85 -4.70 28.05
N LEU A 366 -1.41 -3.59 28.63
CA LEU A 366 -1.01 -2.41 27.85
C LEU A 366 0.31 -2.68 27.13
N LEU A 367 0.30 -2.54 25.80
CA LEU A 367 1.48 -2.58 24.94
C LEU A 367 1.78 -1.17 24.43
N PRO A 368 2.89 -0.53 24.88
CA PRO A 368 3.26 0.79 24.40
C PRO A 368 3.66 0.75 22.92
N TYR A 369 3.18 1.69 22.11
CA TYR A 369 3.43 1.67 20.67
C TYR A 369 4.91 1.90 20.31
N ASN A 370 5.60 2.70 21.11
CA ASN A 370 6.98 3.14 20.88
C ASN A 370 8.04 2.25 21.58
N LYS A 371 7.65 1.09 22.09
CA LYS A 371 8.56 0.13 22.72
C LYS A 371 8.47 -1.22 22.04
N VAL A 372 9.53 -2.00 22.18
CA VAL A 372 9.48 -3.43 21.85
C VAL A 372 8.54 -4.11 22.85
N ASN A 373 7.62 -4.91 22.35
CA ASN A 373 6.64 -5.64 23.15
C ASN A 373 6.86 -7.15 22.95
N ILE A 374 7.37 -7.81 23.99
CA ILE A 374 7.61 -9.26 23.97
C ILE A 374 6.59 -9.94 24.89
N ILE A 375 5.78 -10.82 24.31
CA ILE A 375 4.84 -11.67 25.04
C ILE A 375 5.31 -13.11 24.90
N LYS A 376 5.74 -13.69 26.02
CA LYS A 376 6.15 -15.09 26.10
C LYS A 376 5.16 -15.88 26.96
N LYS A 377 4.58 -16.93 26.39
CA LYS A 377 3.79 -17.94 27.08
C LYS A 377 4.41 -19.31 26.81
N GLU A 378 3.83 -20.38 27.34
CA GLU A 378 4.37 -21.75 27.23
C GLU A 378 4.54 -22.22 25.78
N ASP A 379 3.59 -21.87 24.93
CA ASP A 379 3.42 -22.38 23.57
C ASP A 379 3.47 -21.30 22.47
N ILE A 380 3.72 -20.04 22.85
CA ILE A 380 3.81 -18.92 21.91
C ILE A 380 4.82 -17.86 22.35
N LEU A 381 5.53 -17.29 21.37
CA LEU A 381 6.31 -16.07 21.49
C LEU A 381 5.79 -15.06 20.45
N ILE A 382 5.48 -13.85 20.93
CA ILE A 382 5.11 -12.71 20.10
C ILE A 382 6.13 -11.61 20.39
N ASP A 383 6.84 -11.16 19.36
CA ASP A 383 7.80 -10.06 19.44
C ASP A 383 7.39 -8.97 18.44
N ILE A 384 6.76 -7.92 18.98
CA ILE A 384 6.31 -6.75 18.23
C ILE A 384 7.36 -5.64 18.38
N PRO A 385 8.07 -5.26 17.30
CA PRO A 385 9.03 -4.17 17.34
C PRO A 385 8.40 -2.83 17.76
N ALA A 386 9.24 -1.93 18.27
CA ALA A 386 8.83 -0.55 18.50
C ALA A 386 8.33 0.10 17.20
N ASN A 387 7.30 0.93 17.32
CA ASN A 387 6.64 1.64 16.22
C ASN A 387 5.92 0.73 15.19
N SER A 388 5.71 -0.55 15.50
CA SER A 388 4.82 -1.42 14.71
C SER A 388 3.34 -1.10 14.97
N LEU A 389 3.00 -0.60 16.16
CA LEU A 389 1.66 -0.11 16.51
C LEU A 389 1.58 1.40 16.28
N TYR A 390 0.39 1.92 15.99
CA TYR A 390 0.16 3.35 15.82
C TYR A 390 -0.27 4.07 17.11
N SER A 391 -0.85 3.34 18.06
CA SER A 391 -1.23 3.82 19.40
C SER A 391 -0.97 2.71 20.42
N ASP A 392 -0.92 3.07 21.70
CA ASP A 392 -0.87 2.10 22.78
C ASP A 392 -2.05 1.14 22.67
N LEU A 393 -1.79 -0.16 22.87
CA LEU A 393 -2.79 -1.21 22.66
C LEU A 393 -3.11 -1.92 23.97
N ASN A 394 -4.39 -1.94 24.34
CA ASN A 394 -4.90 -2.86 25.36
C ASN A 394 -5.01 -4.26 24.75
N PHE A 395 -3.88 -4.96 24.74
CA PHE A 395 -3.70 -6.22 24.04
C PHE A 395 -4.41 -7.36 24.78
N LEU A 396 -5.03 -8.26 24.00
CA LEU A 396 -5.71 -9.44 24.50
C LEU A 396 -5.15 -10.68 23.82
N TYR A 397 -4.85 -11.69 24.61
CA TYR A 397 -4.45 -13.01 24.11
C TYR A 397 -5.38 -14.09 24.66
N SER A 398 -5.78 -15.01 23.80
CA SER A 398 -6.53 -16.20 24.19
C SER A 398 -6.22 -17.38 23.25
N LYS A 399 -6.72 -18.56 23.61
CA LYS A 399 -6.63 -19.78 22.79
C LYS A 399 -8.00 -20.38 22.56
N SER A 400 -8.15 -21.11 21.46
CA SER A 400 -9.26 -22.05 21.25
C SER A 400 -8.75 -23.39 20.73
N ALA A 401 -9.63 -24.38 20.71
CA ALA A 401 -9.28 -25.76 20.42
C ALA A 401 -8.54 -25.92 19.09
N LYS A 402 -7.59 -26.86 19.07
CA LYS A 402 -6.86 -27.30 17.87
C LYS A 402 -7.84 -27.69 16.76
N PRO A 403 -7.71 -27.15 15.53
CA PRO A 403 -8.49 -27.62 14.39
C PRO A 403 -8.15 -29.08 14.05
N ALA A 404 -9.07 -29.83 13.43
CA ALA A 404 -8.86 -31.26 13.14
C ALA A 404 -7.54 -31.57 12.40
N ASN A 405 -7.19 -30.73 11.41
CA ASN A 405 -5.95 -30.85 10.62
C ASN A 405 -4.84 -29.90 11.10
N GLY A 406 -4.96 -29.37 12.33
CA GLY A 406 -4.00 -28.47 12.93
C GLY A 406 -2.98 -29.19 13.81
N TYR A 407 -1.77 -28.62 13.86
CA TYR A 407 -0.64 -29.03 14.69
C TYR A 407 -0.35 -28.03 15.81
N SER A 408 -1.34 -27.22 16.20
CA SER A 408 -1.35 -26.39 17.42
C SER A 408 -2.78 -26.03 17.77
N GLU A 409 -3.03 -25.55 18.98
CA GLU A 409 -4.23 -24.78 19.28
C GLU A 409 -4.30 -23.54 18.39
N VAL A 410 -5.49 -22.91 18.32
CA VAL A 410 -5.62 -21.61 17.66
C VAL A 410 -5.23 -20.53 18.65
N HIS A 411 -4.18 -19.78 18.33
CA HIS A 411 -3.70 -18.65 19.11
C HIS A 411 -4.35 -17.36 18.61
N HIS A 412 -5.09 -16.68 19.49
CA HIS A 412 -5.71 -15.39 19.20
C HIS A 412 -4.79 -14.27 19.66
N VAL A 413 -4.01 -13.72 18.72
CA VAL A 413 -3.12 -12.58 18.94
C VAL A 413 -3.93 -11.30 18.68
N HIS A 414 -4.64 -10.85 19.72
CA HIS A 414 -5.62 -9.77 19.64
C HIS A 414 -6.66 -9.99 18.53
N ASN A 415 -6.80 -9.06 17.57
CA ASN A 415 -7.78 -9.14 16.49
C ASN A 415 -7.31 -8.35 15.25
N ARG A 416 -7.99 -8.58 14.12
CA ARG A 416 -7.66 -8.01 12.81
C ARG A 416 -8.08 -6.54 12.63
N MET A 417 -8.71 -5.90 13.62
CA MET A 417 -9.15 -4.50 13.55
C MET A 417 -8.05 -3.51 13.94
N ILE A 418 -6.95 -4.00 14.49
CA ILE A 418 -5.78 -3.17 14.79
C ILE A 418 -4.75 -3.35 13.67
N PRO A 419 -4.49 -2.29 12.89
CA PRO A 419 -3.48 -2.37 11.84
C PRO A 419 -2.08 -2.26 12.43
N LEU A 420 -1.14 -2.91 11.77
CA LEU A 420 0.29 -2.78 12.07
C LEU A 420 1.00 -1.99 10.97
N HIS A 421 1.99 -1.19 11.35
CA HIS A 421 2.89 -0.50 10.44
C HIS A 421 3.93 -1.45 9.83
N SER A 422 4.49 -2.33 10.64
CA SER A 422 5.50 -3.31 10.24
C SER A 422 5.15 -4.70 10.79
N SER A 423 5.79 -5.74 10.24
CA SER A 423 5.56 -7.12 10.69
C SER A 423 6.11 -7.34 12.08
N TYR A 424 5.52 -8.28 12.82
CA TYR A 424 6.05 -8.80 14.08
C TYR A 424 6.46 -10.26 13.91
N THR A 425 7.38 -10.72 14.77
CA THR A 425 7.79 -12.12 14.81
C THR A 425 6.82 -12.92 15.67
N LEU A 426 6.27 -13.98 15.10
CA LEU A 426 5.41 -14.94 15.76
C LEU A 426 6.12 -16.29 15.78
N SER A 427 6.15 -16.95 16.94
CA SER A 427 6.58 -18.35 17.08
C SER A 427 5.50 -19.13 17.82
N ILE A 428 4.98 -20.19 17.22
CA ILE A 428 4.00 -21.09 17.85
C ILE A 428 4.66 -22.46 18.02
N LYS A 429 4.50 -23.07 19.19
CA LYS A 429 5.01 -24.41 19.47
C LYS A 429 4.15 -25.44 18.74
N ALA A 430 4.80 -26.33 17.99
CA ALA A 430 4.12 -27.43 17.33
C ALA A 430 3.70 -28.50 18.34
N ASN A 431 2.54 -29.10 18.10
CA ASN A 431 2.09 -30.30 18.77
C ASN A 431 3.06 -31.46 18.45
N PRO A 432 3.38 -32.34 19.42
CA PRO A 432 4.19 -33.54 19.19
C PRO A 432 3.72 -34.46 18.06
N GLU A 433 2.44 -34.40 17.66
CA GLU A 433 1.88 -35.10 16.49
C GLU A 433 2.48 -34.64 15.15
N LEU A 434 3.20 -33.51 15.09
CA LEU A 434 3.92 -33.07 13.89
C LEU A 434 5.18 -33.91 13.69
N THR A 435 5.07 -34.95 12.87
CA THR A 435 6.15 -35.88 12.56
C THR A 435 7.32 -35.22 11.81
N PRO A 436 8.56 -35.74 11.91
CA PRO A 436 9.74 -35.15 11.29
C PRO A 436 9.63 -34.89 9.78
N ASP A 437 8.94 -35.75 9.03
CA ASP A 437 8.70 -35.61 7.60
C ASP A 437 7.79 -34.41 7.26
N LEU A 438 6.91 -34.01 8.18
CA LEU A 438 5.98 -32.88 8.02
C LEU A 438 6.55 -31.55 8.53
N GLN A 439 7.65 -31.57 9.28
CA GLN A 439 8.23 -30.35 9.86
C GLN A 439 8.60 -29.31 8.79
N SER A 440 9.25 -29.75 7.71
CA SER A 440 9.58 -28.87 6.57
C SER A 440 8.35 -28.29 5.86
N LYS A 441 7.18 -28.91 6.05
CA LYS A 441 5.90 -28.55 5.44
C LYS A 441 5.06 -27.64 6.33
N ALA A 442 5.44 -27.46 7.59
CA ALA A 442 4.68 -26.70 8.56
C ALA A 442 4.71 -25.18 8.29
N LEU A 443 3.57 -24.53 8.47
CA LEU A 443 3.35 -23.10 8.27
C LEU A 443 2.19 -22.59 9.12
N PHE A 444 2.05 -21.27 9.25
CA PHE A 444 0.91 -20.64 9.90
C PHE A 444 -0.30 -20.61 8.98
N ILE A 445 -1.45 -21.03 9.50
CA ILE A 445 -2.76 -20.80 8.88
C ILE A 445 -3.49 -19.73 9.67
N ASN A 446 -3.97 -18.70 8.99
CA ASN A 446 -4.79 -17.65 9.61
C ASN A 446 -6.27 -18.05 9.68
N SER A 447 -7.09 -17.25 10.37
CA SER A 447 -8.54 -17.51 10.51
C SER A 447 -9.34 -17.56 9.21
N ARG A 448 -8.76 -17.11 8.08
CA ARG A 448 -9.39 -17.21 6.75
C ARG A 448 -8.98 -18.49 5.99
N GLY A 449 -8.15 -19.34 6.59
CA GLY A 449 -7.63 -20.55 5.94
C GLY A 449 -6.45 -20.30 5.01
N PHE A 450 -5.90 -19.09 4.96
CA PHE A 450 -4.74 -18.78 4.13
C PHE A 450 -3.42 -18.99 4.89
N SER A 451 -2.38 -19.38 4.16
CA SER A 451 -1.01 -19.37 4.66
C SER A 451 -0.59 -17.96 5.07
N ALA A 452 0.00 -17.85 6.25
CA ALA A 452 0.70 -16.67 6.75
C ALA A 452 2.22 -16.91 6.82
N GLY A 453 2.72 -17.93 6.11
CA GLY A 453 4.14 -18.27 6.03
C GLY A 453 4.67 -18.95 7.30
N GLY A 454 5.94 -18.70 7.62
CA GLY A 454 6.64 -19.31 8.76
C GLY A 454 7.38 -20.59 8.40
N THR A 455 8.36 -20.95 9.23
CA THR A 455 9.26 -22.09 9.03
C THR A 455 9.43 -22.84 10.35
N TYR A 456 9.42 -24.16 10.29
CA TYR A 456 9.68 -24.99 11.46
C TYR A 456 11.17 -24.96 11.83
N LYS A 457 11.44 -24.79 13.13
CA LYS A 457 12.76 -24.94 13.73
C LYS A 457 12.60 -25.25 15.23
N ASP A 458 13.31 -26.26 15.72
CA ASP A 458 13.43 -26.60 17.15
C ASP A 458 12.09 -26.70 17.91
N GLY A 459 11.07 -27.33 17.30
CA GLY A 459 9.75 -27.49 17.92
C GLY A 459 8.77 -26.33 17.71
N TYR A 460 9.19 -25.26 17.04
CA TYR A 460 8.36 -24.08 16.77
C TYR A 460 8.22 -23.83 15.28
N VAL A 461 7.05 -23.36 14.84
CA VAL A 461 6.93 -22.65 13.56
C VAL A 461 7.10 -21.17 13.85
N THR A 462 8.06 -20.54 13.17
CA THR A 462 8.44 -19.13 13.38
C THR A 462 8.37 -18.36 12.06
N GLY A 463 7.82 -17.14 12.08
CA GLY A 463 7.73 -16.29 10.90
C GLY A 463 7.33 -14.86 11.21
N ASN A 464 7.47 -13.99 10.22
CA ASN A 464 7.01 -12.60 10.30
C ASN A 464 5.60 -12.47 9.74
N VAL A 465 4.69 -11.89 10.52
CA VAL A 465 3.30 -11.68 10.14
C VAL A 465 2.95 -10.19 10.24
N LEU A 466 2.11 -9.71 9.31
CA LEU A 466 1.81 -8.27 9.12
C LEU A 466 0.39 -7.87 9.57
N GLU A 467 -0.34 -8.81 10.16
CA GLU A 467 -1.69 -8.62 10.69
C GLU A 467 -1.77 -9.29 12.07
N LEU A 468 -2.42 -8.66 13.03
CA LEU A 468 -2.88 -9.31 14.26
C LEU A 468 -4.10 -10.19 13.94
N GLY A 469 -4.38 -11.21 14.74
CA GLY A 469 -5.49 -12.14 14.49
C GLY A 469 -5.27 -13.54 15.05
N SER A 470 -6.00 -14.51 14.50
CA SER A 470 -5.93 -15.90 14.93
C SER A 470 -5.03 -16.73 14.01
N PHE A 471 -4.14 -17.52 14.60
CA PHE A 471 -3.18 -18.35 13.89
C PHE A 471 -3.08 -19.75 14.51
N TYR A 472 -2.85 -20.76 13.69
CA TYR A 472 -2.47 -22.10 14.13
C TYR A 472 -1.47 -22.72 13.14
N ILE A 473 -0.85 -23.83 13.50
CA ILE A 473 0.08 -24.54 12.62
C ILE A 473 -0.69 -25.52 11.73
N GLY A 474 -0.54 -25.37 10.41
CA GLY A 474 -0.93 -26.37 9.41
C GLY A 474 0.29 -26.88 8.65
N VAL A 475 0.07 -27.74 7.65
CA VAL A 475 1.11 -28.25 6.75
C VAL A 475 0.68 -28.11 5.30
N ASP A 476 1.63 -27.91 4.40
CA ASP A 476 1.41 -28.03 2.96
C ASP A 476 2.28 -29.13 2.36
N THR A 477 1.65 -30.23 1.97
CA THR A 477 2.32 -31.41 1.40
C THR A 477 2.06 -31.59 -0.09
N GLN A 478 1.23 -30.73 -0.69
CA GLN A 478 0.77 -30.91 -2.05
C GLN A 478 1.68 -30.15 -3.01
N ALA A 479 2.19 -30.86 -4.02
CA ALA A 479 2.97 -30.22 -5.07
C ALA A 479 2.10 -29.36 -5.99
N PRO A 480 2.63 -28.26 -6.54
CA PRO A 480 1.95 -27.45 -7.53
C PRO A 480 1.38 -28.26 -8.70
N VAL A 481 0.35 -27.69 -9.33
CA VAL A 481 -0.28 -28.25 -10.52
C VAL A 481 0.29 -27.56 -11.75
N ILE A 482 0.70 -28.35 -12.75
CA ILE A 482 1.10 -27.89 -14.08
C ILE A 482 0.05 -28.37 -15.08
N ARG A 483 -0.57 -27.45 -15.81
CA ARG A 483 -1.54 -27.76 -16.87
C ARG A 483 -1.01 -27.29 -18.23
N PRO A 484 -0.47 -28.17 -19.08
CA PRO A 484 -0.11 -27.80 -20.45
C PRO A 484 -1.35 -27.44 -21.25
N LEU A 485 -1.27 -26.41 -22.11
CA LEU A 485 -2.38 -25.95 -22.93
C LEU A 485 -2.22 -26.31 -24.41
N ASN A 486 -0.99 -26.28 -24.93
CA ASN A 486 -0.71 -26.53 -26.35
C ASN A 486 0.49 -27.45 -26.62
N ILE A 487 1.04 -28.07 -25.58
CA ILE A 487 2.17 -29.01 -25.67
C ILE A 487 1.79 -30.36 -25.06
N SER A 488 2.27 -31.43 -25.67
CA SER A 488 2.07 -32.81 -25.23
C SER A 488 3.16 -33.70 -25.82
N GLU A 489 3.26 -34.94 -25.36
CA GLU A 489 4.23 -35.90 -25.87
C GLU A 489 4.14 -36.06 -27.40
N ASN A 490 5.29 -35.98 -28.06
CA ASN A 490 5.48 -36.04 -29.52
C ASN A 490 4.70 -34.99 -30.34
N LYS A 491 4.25 -33.89 -29.71
CA LYS A 491 3.53 -32.82 -30.42
C LYS A 491 4.41 -32.18 -31.50
N VAL A 492 3.86 -31.97 -32.69
CA VAL A 492 4.46 -31.12 -33.73
C VAL A 492 4.10 -29.66 -33.44
N MET A 493 5.11 -28.84 -33.21
CA MET A 493 5.04 -27.42 -32.85
C MET A 493 5.53 -26.50 -33.98
N THR A 494 5.71 -27.04 -35.20
CA THR A 494 5.99 -26.26 -36.40
C THR A 494 4.89 -25.22 -36.62
N GLY A 495 5.25 -23.95 -36.82
CA GLY A 495 4.30 -22.84 -36.96
C GLY A 495 3.70 -22.33 -35.64
N VAL A 496 3.95 -22.99 -34.51
CA VAL A 496 3.57 -22.50 -33.18
C VAL A 496 4.70 -21.63 -32.62
N SER A 497 4.36 -20.42 -32.20
CA SER A 497 5.33 -19.44 -31.70
C SER A 497 5.72 -19.64 -30.23
N GLN A 498 4.86 -20.28 -29.43
CA GLN A 498 5.02 -20.36 -27.97
C GLN A 498 4.54 -21.68 -27.38
N ILE A 499 5.15 -22.09 -26.27
CA ILE A 499 4.63 -23.12 -25.35
C ILE A 499 3.79 -22.42 -24.29
N ASN A 500 2.56 -22.87 -24.07
CA ASN A 500 1.61 -22.28 -23.11
C ASN A 500 1.19 -23.32 -22.07
N LEU A 501 1.27 -22.93 -20.79
CA LEU A 501 0.88 -23.73 -19.63
C LEU A 501 0.12 -22.86 -18.62
N LYS A 502 -0.51 -23.50 -17.63
CA LYS A 502 -0.93 -22.86 -16.38
C LYS A 502 -0.27 -23.52 -15.18
N ILE A 503 0.03 -22.72 -14.16
CA ILE A 503 0.57 -23.20 -12.88
C ILE A 503 -0.22 -22.66 -11.70
N SER A 504 -0.50 -23.50 -10.71
CA SER A 504 -1.23 -23.12 -9.50
C SER A 504 -0.76 -23.92 -8.29
N ASP A 505 -0.98 -23.35 -7.10
CA ASP A 505 -0.68 -23.96 -5.81
C ASP A 505 -1.93 -23.90 -4.91
N ASN A 506 -2.05 -24.83 -3.96
CA ASN A 506 -3.22 -24.92 -3.07
C ASN A 506 -3.09 -24.09 -1.79
N LEU A 507 -1.89 -23.75 -1.32
CA LEU A 507 -1.73 -23.13 0.00
C LEU A 507 -0.46 -22.28 0.17
N ALA A 508 0.74 -22.84 0.05
CA ALA A 508 2.00 -22.15 0.34
C ALA A 508 2.38 -21.09 -0.71
N GLY A 509 1.80 -21.16 -1.91
CA GLY A 509 2.09 -20.31 -3.05
C GLY A 509 3.31 -20.78 -3.84
N ILE A 510 3.40 -20.35 -5.11
CA ILE A 510 4.51 -20.70 -6.00
C ILE A 510 5.79 -19.97 -5.58
N LYS A 511 6.86 -20.72 -5.32
CA LYS A 511 8.20 -20.20 -5.00
C LYS A 511 9.07 -20.02 -6.24
N SER A 512 9.02 -20.96 -7.18
CA SER A 512 9.83 -20.90 -8.41
C SER A 512 9.25 -21.72 -9.54
N PHE A 513 9.60 -21.35 -10.76
CA PHE A 513 9.34 -22.12 -11.98
C PHE A 513 10.57 -22.02 -12.90
N ASN A 514 10.98 -23.12 -13.51
CA ASN A 514 12.15 -23.18 -14.40
C ASN A 514 11.86 -24.04 -15.61
N GLY A 515 11.98 -23.46 -16.81
CA GLY A 515 11.81 -24.15 -18.08
C GLY A 515 13.15 -24.49 -18.72
N TYR A 516 13.20 -25.62 -19.42
CA TYR A 516 14.36 -26.09 -20.14
C TYR A 516 13.94 -26.65 -21.51
N ILE A 517 14.73 -26.38 -22.54
CA ILE A 517 14.68 -27.05 -23.83
C ILE A 517 16.06 -27.68 -24.07
N ASP A 518 16.11 -29.00 -24.24
CA ASP A 518 17.35 -29.77 -24.40
C ASP A 518 18.38 -29.48 -23.29
N ASP A 519 17.87 -29.48 -22.04
CA ASP A 519 18.60 -29.15 -20.82
C ASP A 519 19.21 -27.73 -20.75
N GLN A 520 18.92 -26.87 -21.73
CA GLN A 520 19.24 -25.45 -21.68
C GLN A 520 18.09 -24.67 -21.05
N TRP A 521 18.39 -23.82 -20.07
CA TRP A 521 17.39 -22.97 -19.44
C TRP A 521 16.77 -22.02 -20.46
N VAL A 522 15.46 -21.88 -20.41
CA VAL A 522 14.71 -20.95 -21.25
C VAL A 522 13.85 -20.03 -20.39
N LEU A 523 13.72 -18.77 -20.83
CA LEU A 523 12.88 -17.80 -20.14
C LEU A 523 11.41 -18.21 -20.21
N MET A 524 10.85 -18.50 -19.04
CA MET A 524 9.40 -18.64 -18.84
C MET A 524 8.84 -17.30 -18.36
N GLN A 525 7.83 -16.79 -19.05
CA GLN A 525 7.08 -15.59 -18.65
C GLN A 525 5.85 -16.01 -17.85
N TYR A 526 5.47 -15.21 -16.85
CA TYR A 526 4.39 -15.55 -15.92
C TYR A 526 3.44 -14.37 -15.67
N ASP A 527 2.14 -14.65 -15.72
CA ASP A 527 1.08 -13.77 -15.23
C ASP A 527 0.28 -14.49 -14.13
N SER A 528 0.45 -14.02 -12.89
CA SER A 528 -0.21 -14.60 -11.72
C SER A 528 -1.72 -14.37 -11.69
N LYS A 529 -2.23 -13.35 -12.40
CA LYS A 529 -3.68 -13.06 -12.42
C LYS A 529 -4.46 -14.14 -13.16
N THR A 530 -3.87 -14.70 -14.21
CA THR A 530 -4.49 -15.75 -15.04
C THR A 530 -3.89 -17.14 -14.82
N ALA A 531 -2.90 -17.21 -13.93
CA ALA A 531 -2.04 -18.37 -13.70
C ALA A 531 -1.30 -18.84 -14.97
N SER A 532 -1.11 -17.95 -15.95
CA SER A 532 -0.55 -18.29 -17.26
C SER A 532 0.98 -18.28 -17.21
N LEU A 533 1.60 -19.34 -17.73
CA LEU A 533 3.04 -19.48 -17.87
C LEU A 533 3.38 -19.85 -19.31
N TRP A 534 4.30 -19.13 -19.95
CA TRP A 534 4.64 -19.39 -21.36
C TRP A 534 6.10 -19.18 -21.70
N HIS A 535 6.56 -19.86 -22.75
CA HIS A 535 7.87 -19.62 -23.37
C HIS A 535 7.67 -19.27 -24.84
N THR A 536 8.37 -18.23 -25.31
CA THR A 536 8.41 -17.89 -26.74
C THR A 536 9.66 -18.48 -27.36
N PHE A 537 9.49 -19.29 -28.39
CA PHE A 537 10.62 -19.94 -29.05
C PHE A 537 11.58 -18.91 -29.65
N GLU A 538 12.85 -19.06 -29.32
CA GLU A 538 13.92 -18.25 -29.89
C GLU A 538 14.18 -18.64 -31.35
N SER A 539 14.57 -17.68 -32.18
CA SER A 539 14.94 -17.95 -33.58
C SER A 539 16.17 -18.85 -33.72
N SER A 540 16.96 -18.99 -32.65
CA SER A 540 18.13 -19.87 -32.56
C SER A 540 17.80 -21.33 -32.30
N LEU A 541 16.55 -21.68 -31.94
CA LEU A 541 16.17 -23.08 -31.75
C LEU A 541 16.14 -23.80 -33.09
N THR A 542 16.95 -24.84 -33.24
CA THR A 542 17.07 -25.61 -34.49
C THR A 542 15.77 -26.34 -34.83
N LYS A 543 15.61 -26.78 -36.08
CA LYS A 543 14.53 -27.70 -36.47
C LYS A 543 14.85 -29.11 -35.97
N GLY A 544 13.84 -29.88 -35.63
CA GLY A 544 14.01 -31.28 -35.20
C GLY A 544 13.26 -31.63 -33.94
N LYS A 545 13.73 -32.71 -33.27
CA LYS A 545 13.17 -33.19 -32.02
C LYS A 545 13.84 -32.49 -30.84
N HIS A 546 13.04 -32.12 -29.86
CA HIS A 546 13.46 -31.40 -28.66
C HIS A 546 12.74 -31.94 -27.44
N THR A 547 13.35 -31.77 -26.27
CA THR A 547 12.74 -32.09 -24.98
C THR A 547 12.41 -30.82 -24.23
N PHE A 548 11.13 -30.60 -23.89
CA PHE A 548 10.73 -29.53 -22.97
C PHE A 548 10.57 -30.09 -21.56
N LYS A 549 11.16 -29.42 -20.57
CA LYS A 549 11.05 -29.74 -19.14
C LYS A 549 10.69 -28.48 -18.35
N LEU A 550 9.65 -28.55 -17.53
CA LEU A 550 9.25 -27.51 -16.60
C LEU A 550 9.26 -28.05 -15.16
N ILE A 551 9.94 -27.34 -14.26
CA ILE A 551 10.01 -27.65 -12.83
C ILE A 551 9.34 -26.51 -12.07
N VAL A 552 8.36 -26.81 -11.22
CA VAL A 552 7.63 -25.84 -10.40
C VAL A 552 7.70 -26.25 -8.93
N LYS A 553 8.03 -25.30 -8.05
CA LYS A 553 8.10 -25.51 -6.58
C LYS A 553 7.22 -24.51 -5.85
N ASP A 554 6.61 -24.94 -4.77
CA ASP A 554 5.93 -24.07 -3.80
C ASP A 554 6.88 -23.56 -2.70
N ALA A 555 6.36 -22.73 -1.79
CA ALA A 555 7.14 -22.20 -0.66
C ALA A 555 7.51 -23.24 0.43
N LYS A 556 7.04 -24.48 0.31
CA LYS A 556 7.38 -25.63 1.17
C LYS A 556 8.20 -26.70 0.43
N ASP A 557 8.75 -26.34 -0.73
CA ASP A 557 9.57 -27.20 -1.57
C ASP A 557 8.87 -28.49 -2.03
N ASN A 558 7.53 -28.50 -2.11
CA ASN A 558 6.83 -29.51 -2.89
C ASN A 558 7.05 -29.22 -4.38
N GLU A 559 7.43 -30.25 -5.14
CA GLU A 559 7.89 -30.11 -6.52
C GLU A 559 7.00 -30.86 -7.51
N ARG A 560 6.72 -30.23 -8.64
CA ARG A 560 6.14 -30.87 -9.82
C ARG A 560 7.06 -30.69 -11.02
N ILE A 561 7.35 -31.80 -11.70
CA ILE A 561 8.06 -31.81 -12.99
C ILE A 561 7.08 -32.21 -14.09
N TYR A 562 7.08 -31.44 -15.18
CA TYR A 562 6.42 -31.77 -16.43
C TYR A 562 7.47 -31.87 -17.53
N GLN A 563 7.59 -33.02 -18.19
CA GLN A 563 8.56 -33.25 -19.25
C GLN A 563 7.91 -33.96 -20.43
N VAL A 564 8.15 -33.45 -21.64
CA VAL A 564 7.61 -34.01 -22.90
C VAL A 564 8.57 -33.80 -24.06
N ASN A 565 8.57 -34.73 -25.01
CA ASN A 565 9.23 -34.55 -26.29
C ASN A 565 8.32 -33.82 -27.27
N PHE A 566 8.88 -32.95 -28.11
CA PHE A 566 8.16 -32.29 -29.20
C PHE A 566 9.05 -32.18 -30.44
N SER A 567 8.46 -31.80 -31.58
CA SER A 567 9.21 -31.51 -32.81
C SER A 567 8.87 -30.13 -33.34
N ARG A 568 9.83 -29.45 -33.96
CA ARG A 568 9.65 -28.11 -34.55
C ARG A 568 10.13 -28.05 -35.99
#